data_AF-C1E9L7-F1
#
_entry.id   AF-C1E9L7-F1
#
_cell.length_a   1.000
_cell.length_b   1.000
_cell.length_c   1.000
_cell.angle_alpha   90.00
_cell.angle_beta   90.00
_cell.angle_gamma   90.00
#
_symmetry.space_group_name_H-M   'P 1'
#
loop_
_entity.id
_entity.type
_entity.pdbx_description
1 polymer ?
#
loop_
_entity_poly.entity_id
_entity_poly.type
_entity_poly.pdbx_seq_one_letter_code
_entity_poly.pdbx_strand_id
1 'polypeptide(L)'
;MSSSETPELILHRWPGRWNLPSLSPECIAVETYLRLAGLRFAVEDCRTHYASPSGALPALDQNLDVVGGAVPGDTNRDPTGALARHRIVEHLRRKVRDVDAHLGPDDRAQLAAYVALVEHKLATTTAWYQWIDKDRFAKHTRLAYGAAFPAPLSHVLPWMWRRTQLAGASAVESNDDRVRDGLRDAYASLAAKLASTGGPYLLGAKPTSVDALLFAHLAYHARAPCMDVARGIMKDFPALIKYVEAVERSTFPTPDGGNPGRGGSAPGALDSSSWREPPSANVRGRRNWWGRRESGFGGDGEEKPLSAKERRFRRRSRWSVLVAVGAIATYLFAGDVVTIAMEGIEQGDEPSPGDDDDDDDDDDDGVEPNHDEDDDEGSEEVLEE
;
A
#
# COMPACT_ATOMS: atom_id res chain seq x y z
N MET A 1 -28.85 2.52 -33.16
CA MET A 1 -27.93 3.37 -32.37
C MET A 1 -27.56 2.55 -31.14
N SER A 2 -26.33 2.09 -31.07
CA SER A 2 -25.82 1.20 -30.02
C SER A 2 -25.54 2.03 -28.78
N SER A 3 -26.41 1.95 -27.77
CA SER A 3 -26.12 2.48 -26.44
C SER A 3 -24.90 1.72 -25.90
N SER A 4 -23.76 2.40 -25.79
CA SER A 4 -22.62 1.89 -25.05
C SER A 4 -23.00 1.87 -23.57
N GLU A 5 -23.52 0.75 -23.08
CA GLU A 5 -23.68 0.52 -21.65
C GLU A 5 -22.29 0.61 -21.01
N THR A 6 -22.03 1.71 -20.31
CA THR A 6 -20.90 1.79 -19.39
C THR A 6 -21.08 0.68 -18.36
N PRO A 7 -20.01 -0.07 -18.03
CA PRO A 7 -20.08 -1.09 -16.99
C PRO A 7 -20.52 -0.43 -15.68
N GLU A 8 -21.48 -1.05 -14.98
CA GLU A 8 -22.06 -0.57 -13.71
C GLU A 8 -21.00 -0.38 -12.61
N LEU A 9 -19.87 -1.07 -12.73
CA LEU A 9 -18.74 -1.03 -11.80
C LEU A 9 -17.41 -0.92 -12.58
N ILE A 10 -16.56 0.02 -12.17
CA ILE A 10 -15.19 0.16 -12.68
C ILE A 10 -14.22 0.06 -11.49
N LEU A 11 -13.31 -0.90 -11.54
CA LEU A 11 -12.24 -1.05 -10.57
C LEU A 11 -10.97 -0.35 -11.07
N HIS A 12 -10.57 0.70 -10.36
CA HIS A 12 -9.27 1.33 -10.54
C HIS A 12 -8.24 0.62 -9.66
N ARG A 13 -7.17 0.11 -10.28
CA ARG A 13 -6.12 -0.67 -9.60
C ARG A 13 -4.73 -0.36 -10.13
N TRP A 14 -3.70 -0.84 -9.43
CA TRP A 14 -2.36 -0.85 -10.00
C TRP A 14 -2.25 -1.82 -11.18
N PRO A 15 -1.41 -1.53 -12.19
CA PRO A 15 -1.20 -2.41 -13.33
C PRO A 15 -0.66 -3.78 -12.91
N GLY A 16 -1.06 -4.81 -13.66
CA GLY A 16 -0.61 -6.18 -13.45
C GLY A 16 0.88 -6.38 -13.75
N ARG A 17 1.55 -7.18 -12.91
CA ARG A 17 2.96 -7.58 -13.02
C ARG A 17 3.16 -8.95 -12.40
N TRP A 18 4.24 -9.65 -12.79
CA TRP A 18 4.65 -10.93 -12.17
C TRP A 18 3.58 -12.03 -12.23
N ASN A 19 2.80 -12.04 -13.33
CA ASN A 19 1.63 -12.91 -13.47
C ASN A 19 0.56 -12.69 -12.38
N LEU A 20 0.53 -11.51 -11.75
CA LEU A 20 -0.53 -11.08 -10.85
C LEU A 20 -1.38 -10.02 -11.56
N PRO A 21 -2.67 -9.95 -11.23
CA PRO A 21 -3.57 -8.96 -11.82
C PRO A 21 -3.22 -7.52 -11.43
N SER A 22 -2.56 -7.33 -10.27
CA SER A 22 -2.15 -6.01 -9.80
C SER A 22 -0.84 -6.06 -9.01
N LEU A 23 -0.14 -4.93 -8.87
CA LEU A 23 1.05 -4.78 -8.03
C LEU A 23 0.74 -4.66 -6.54
N SER A 24 -0.50 -4.35 -6.15
CA SER A 24 -0.91 -4.25 -4.75
C SER A 24 -1.81 -5.43 -4.38
N PRO A 25 -1.52 -6.17 -3.29
CA PRO A 25 -2.42 -7.22 -2.77
C PRO A 25 -3.83 -6.69 -2.53
N GLU A 26 -3.98 -5.46 -2.05
CA GLU A 26 -5.28 -4.85 -1.76
C GLU A 26 -6.15 -4.72 -3.01
N CYS A 27 -5.53 -4.39 -4.14
CA CYS A 27 -6.22 -4.37 -5.43
C CYS A 27 -6.62 -5.77 -5.89
N ILE A 28 -5.75 -6.77 -5.69
CA ILE A 28 -6.06 -8.17 -6.00
C ILE A 28 -7.23 -8.66 -5.13
N ALA A 29 -7.28 -8.25 -3.86
CA ALA A 29 -8.34 -8.62 -2.92
C ALA A 29 -9.70 -8.09 -3.37
N VAL A 30 -9.81 -6.80 -3.72
CA VAL A 30 -11.06 -6.22 -4.23
C VAL A 30 -11.49 -6.90 -5.53
N GLU A 31 -10.57 -7.12 -6.45
CA GLU A 31 -10.89 -7.75 -7.72
C GLU A 31 -11.36 -9.21 -7.55
N THR A 32 -10.70 -9.95 -6.66
CA THR A 32 -11.08 -11.32 -6.31
C THR A 32 -12.46 -11.33 -5.65
N TYR A 33 -12.75 -10.37 -4.76
CA TYR A 33 -14.07 -10.19 -4.15
C TYR A 33 -15.14 -9.99 -5.22
N LEU A 34 -14.94 -9.07 -6.16
CA LEU A 34 -15.90 -8.81 -7.25
C LEU A 34 -16.18 -10.06 -8.08
N ARG A 35 -15.15 -10.88 -8.34
CA ARG A 35 -15.30 -12.15 -9.07
C ARG A 35 -15.99 -13.24 -8.27
N LEU A 36 -15.64 -13.41 -6.99
CA LEU A 36 -16.33 -14.36 -6.10
C LEU A 36 -17.79 -13.98 -5.90
N ALA A 37 -18.08 -12.68 -5.87
CA ALA A 37 -19.44 -12.15 -5.86
C ALA A 37 -20.16 -12.37 -7.20
N GLY A 38 -19.48 -12.76 -8.29
CA GLY A 38 -20.08 -12.94 -9.61
C GLY A 38 -20.58 -11.62 -10.23
N LEU A 39 -19.93 -10.50 -9.88
CA LEU A 39 -20.28 -9.17 -10.40
C LEU A 39 -19.59 -8.93 -11.75
N ARG A 40 -20.25 -8.16 -12.61
CA ARG A 40 -19.65 -7.66 -13.85
C ARG A 40 -19.00 -6.32 -13.57
N PHE A 41 -17.73 -6.18 -13.95
CA PHE A 41 -16.97 -4.95 -13.75
C PHE A 41 -15.95 -4.76 -14.87
N ALA A 42 -15.59 -3.51 -15.12
CA ALA A 42 -14.41 -3.17 -15.90
C ALA A 42 -13.23 -2.85 -14.99
N VAL A 43 -12.04 -2.89 -15.58
CA VAL A 43 -10.79 -2.66 -14.87
C VAL A 43 -10.04 -1.54 -15.56
N GLU A 44 -9.59 -0.57 -14.78
CA GLU A 44 -8.76 0.53 -15.23
C GLU A 44 -7.44 0.54 -14.44
N ASP A 45 -6.32 0.47 -15.16
CA ASP A 45 -5.00 0.44 -14.56
C ASP A 45 -4.46 1.86 -14.35
N CYS A 46 -4.26 2.22 -13.08
CA CYS A 46 -3.73 3.50 -12.64
C CYS A 46 -2.23 3.42 -12.33
N ARG A 47 -1.45 4.39 -12.82
CA ARG A 47 0.01 4.45 -12.63
C ARG A 47 0.44 5.06 -11.29
N THR A 48 -0.45 5.79 -10.64
CA THR A 48 -0.26 6.43 -9.33
C THR A 48 -1.55 6.35 -8.54
N HIS A 49 -1.45 6.49 -7.21
CA HIS A 49 -2.63 6.64 -6.34
C HIS A 49 -3.53 7.81 -6.78
N TYR A 50 -2.92 8.94 -7.16
CA TYR A 50 -3.60 10.16 -7.58
C TYR A 50 -4.31 10.08 -8.93
N ALA A 51 -3.93 9.12 -9.79
CA ALA A 51 -4.62 8.91 -11.05
C ALA A 51 -5.99 8.23 -10.86
N SER A 52 -6.24 7.68 -9.68
CA SER A 52 -7.56 7.19 -9.29
C SER A 52 -8.51 8.36 -9.01
N PRO A 53 -9.79 8.28 -9.40
CA PRO A 53 -10.79 9.29 -9.03
C PRO A 53 -10.91 9.52 -7.51
N SER A 54 -10.52 8.52 -6.70
CA SER A 54 -10.59 8.60 -5.24
C SER A 54 -9.33 9.17 -4.58
N GLY A 55 -8.25 9.38 -5.35
CA GLY A 55 -6.93 9.73 -4.82
C GLY A 55 -6.20 8.59 -4.09
N ALA A 56 -6.81 7.40 -4.01
CA ALA A 56 -6.25 6.20 -3.41
C ALA A 56 -6.48 4.98 -4.33
N LEU A 57 -5.72 3.90 -4.10
CA LEU A 57 -5.87 2.64 -4.81
C LEU A 57 -5.89 1.48 -3.80
N PRO A 58 -6.79 0.50 -3.93
CA PRO A 58 -7.84 0.38 -4.96
C PRO A 58 -8.95 1.44 -4.86
N ALA A 59 -9.66 1.70 -5.95
CA ALA A 59 -10.89 2.49 -5.95
C ALA A 59 -11.97 1.84 -6.81
N LEU A 60 -13.22 2.01 -6.40
CA LEU A 60 -14.37 1.48 -7.11
C LEU A 60 -15.26 2.64 -7.53
N ASP A 61 -15.48 2.80 -8.83
CA ASP A 61 -16.48 3.72 -9.37
C ASP A 61 -17.75 2.92 -9.67
N GLN A 62 -18.85 3.32 -9.03
CA GLN A 62 -20.19 2.81 -9.27
C GLN A 62 -21.07 3.96 -9.78
N ASN A 63 -21.19 4.11 -11.09
CA ASN A 63 -22.01 5.14 -11.74
C ASN A 63 -21.77 6.56 -11.18
N LEU A 64 -20.50 6.98 -11.07
CA LEU A 64 -20.03 8.26 -10.52
C LEU A 64 -19.98 8.34 -8.98
N ASP A 65 -20.40 7.30 -8.26
CA ASP A 65 -20.12 7.15 -6.81
C ASP A 65 -18.76 6.46 -6.64
N VAL A 66 -17.73 7.26 -6.34
CA VAL A 66 -16.36 6.77 -6.20
C VAL A 66 -16.07 6.40 -4.74
N VAL A 67 -15.70 5.14 -4.52
CA VAL A 67 -15.42 4.56 -3.21
C VAL A 67 -13.93 4.18 -3.11
N GLY A 68 -13.37 4.32 -1.90
CA GLY A 68 -11.99 3.95 -1.58
C GLY A 68 -11.07 5.15 -1.30
N GLY A 69 -11.56 6.38 -1.48
CA GLY A 69 -10.82 7.60 -1.19
C GLY A 69 -10.76 7.91 0.31
N ALA A 70 -9.98 8.93 0.67
CA ALA A 70 -9.98 9.49 2.03
C ALA A 70 -11.36 10.05 2.38
N VAL A 71 -11.85 9.75 3.58
CA VAL A 71 -13.10 10.34 4.08
C VAL A 71 -12.80 11.78 4.53
N PRO A 72 -13.70 12.76 4.33
CA PRO A 72 -13.51 14.10 4.88
C PRO A 72 -13.21 14.06 6.38
N GLY A 73 -12.08 14.65 6.79
CA GLY A 73 -11.61 14.64 8.19
C GLY A 73 -10.62 13.51 8.54
N ASP A 74 -10.36 12.57 7.62
CA ASP A 74 -9.36 11.53 7.82
C ASP A 74 -7.95 12.06 7.48
N THR A 75 -7.15 12.33 8.51
CA THR A 75 -5.75 12.72 8.36
C THR A 75 -4.83 11.52 8.13
N ASN A 76 -5.34 10.29 8.31
CA ASN A 76 -4.54 9.09 8.21
C ASN A 76 -4.49 8.59 6.76
N ARG A 77 -3.47 9.05 6.05
CA ARG A 77 -3.23 8.62 4.67
C ARG A 77 -2.68 7.20 4.68
N ASP A 78 -3.51 6.19 4.45
CA ASP A 78 -3.05 4.81 4.31
C ASP A 78 -2.33 4.61 2.96
N PRO A 79 -1.00 4.40 2.97
CA PRO A 79 -0.22 4.22 1.75
C PRO A 79 -0.33 2.80 1.19
N THR A 80 -0.86 1.83 1.95
CA THR A 80 -0.98 0.42 1.53
C THR A 80 -2.23 0.18 0.68
N GLY A 81 -3.31 0.91 0.96
CA GLY A 81 -4.62 0.73 0.33
C GLY A 81 -5.55 -0.23 1.08
N ALA A 82 -5.16 -0.70 2.27
CA ALA A 82 -5.98 -1.55 3.12
C ALA A 82 -7.28 -0.86 3.56
N LEU A 83 -7.21 0.41 3.99
CA LEU A 83 -8.40 1.21 4.33
C LEU A 83 -9.31 1.40 3.12
N ALA A 84 -8.73 1.64 1.94
CA ALA A 84 -9.47 1.76 0.70
C ALA A 84 -10.22 0.46 0.36
N ARG A 85 -9.54 -0.69 0.47
CA ARG A 85 -10.16 -2.02 0.33
C ARG A 85 -11.30 -2.21 1.34
N HIS A 86 -11.10 -1.90 2.63
CA HIS A 86 -12.15 -2.02 3.64
C HIS A 86 -13.40 -1.22 3.28
N ARG A 87 -13.23 0.05 2.91
CA ARG A 87 -14.34 0.94 2.49
C ARG A 87 -15.09 0.36 1.30
N ILE A 88 -14.37 -0.17 0.31
CA ILE A 88 -14.97 -0.79 -0.87
C ILE A 88 -15.74 -2.05 -0.49
N VAL A 89 -15.17 -2.95 0.30
CA VAL A 89 -15.84 -4.20 0.72
C VAL A 89 -17.09 -3.89 1.55
N GLU A 90 -17.04 -2.91 2.45
CA GLU A 90 -18.19 -2.47 3.24
C GLU A 90 -19.29 -1.85 2.36
N HIS A 91 -18.91 -1.05 1.36
CA HIS A 91 -19.85 -0.50 0.37
C HIS A 91 -20.50 -1.61 -0.46
N LEU A 92 -19.72 -2.55 -0.99
CA LEU A 92 -20.23 -3.69 -1.76
C LEU A 92 -21.20 -4.53 -0.93
N ARG A 93 -20.83 -4.84 0.31
CA ARG A 93 -21.68 -5.56 1.26
C ARG A 93 -23.02 -4.86 1.50
N ARG A 94 -23.03 -3.54 1.67
CA ARG A 94 -24.25 -2.77 1.97
C ARG A 94 -25.12 -2.49 0.75
N LYS A 95 -24.53 -2.14 -0.39
CA LYS A 95 -25.25 -1.59 -1.54
C LYS A 95 -25.34 -2.51 -2.76
N VAL A 96 -24.47 -3.51 -2.88
CA VAL A 96 -24.35 -4.31 -4.12
C VAL A 96 -24.60 -5.79 -3.88
N ARG A 97 -23.69 -6.47 -3.18
CA ARG A 97 -23.78 -7.90 -2.88
C ARG A 97 -22.91 -8.25 -1.69
N ASP A 98 -23.52 -8.86 -0.69
CA ASP A 98 -22.80 -9.43 0.46
C ASP A 98 -22.44 -10.90 0.17
N VAL A 99 -21.16 -11.18 -0.04
CA VAL A 99 -20.63 -12.54 -0.21
C VAL A 99 -20.78 -13.36 1.07
N ASP A 100 -20.80 -12.70 2.23
CA ASP A 100 -20.82 -13.32 3.56
C ASP A 100 -22.24 -13.50 4.12
N ALA A 101 -23.27 -13.19 3.32
CA ALA A 101 -24.67 -13.24 3.75
C ALA A 101 -25.10 -14.63 4.25
N HIS A 102 -24.46 -15.69 3.75
CA HIS A 102 -24.78 -17.08 4.08
C HIS A 102 -24.16 -17.59 5.39
N LEU A 103 -23.30 -16.79 6.04
CA LEU A 103 -22.58 -17.20 7.25
C LEU A 103 -23.44 -17.04 8.50
N GLY A 104 -23.42 -18.08 9.35
CA GLY A 104 -23.96 -18.05 10.70
C GLY A 104 -23.14 -17.17 11.66
N PRO A 105 -23.62 -16.92 12.89
CA PRO A 105 -22.94 -16.04 13.85
C PRO A 105 -21.52 -16.52 14.20
N ASP A 106 -21.33 -17.83 14.41
CA ASP A 106 -20.02 -18.40 14.75
C ASP A 106 -19.02 -18.29 13.60
N ASP A 107 -19.48 -18.52 12.37
CA ASP A 107 -18.65 -18.38 11.17
C ASP A 107 -18.29 -16.92 10.89
N ARG A 108 -19.18 -15.97 11.23
CA ARG A 108 -18.88 -14.53 11.17
C ARG A 108 -17.80 -14.13 12.17
N ALA A 109 -17.82 -14.69 13.38
CA ALA A 109 -16.77 -14.47 14.36
C ALA A 109 -15.42 -15.04 13.87
N GLN A 110 -15.44 -16.25 13.30
CA GLN A 110 -14.25 -16.83 12.67
C GLN A 110 -13.75 -15.99 11.49
N LEU A 111 -14.65 -15.49 10.63
CA LEU A 111 -14.30 -14.62 9.52
C LEU A 111 -13.55 -13.39 10.00
N ALA A 112 -14.06 -12.69 11.01
CA ALA A 112 -13.39 -11.52 11.59
C ALA A 112 -11.99 -11.87 12.15
N ALA A 113 -11.85 -13.01 12.83
CA ALA A 113 -10.57 -13.46 13.36
C ALA A 113 -9.54 -13.75 12.25
N TYR A 114 -9.96 -14.41 11.16
CA TYR A 114 -9.05 -14.69 10.04
C TYR A 114 -8.73 -13.46 9.19
N VAL A 115 -9.67 -12.52 9.04
CA VAL A 115 -9.40 -11.21 8.43
C VAL A 115 -8.30 -10.49 9.21
N ALA A 116 -8.44 -10.42 10.54
CA ALA A 116 -7.43 -9.82 11.41
C ALA A 116 -6.07 -10.55 11.33
N LEU A 117 -6.06 -11.88 11.25
CA LEU A 117 -4.82 -12.65 11.07
C LEU A 117 -4.12 -12.29 9.75
N VAL A 118 -4.86 -12.19 8.65
CA VAL A 118 -4.29 -11.85 7.34
C VAL A 118 -3.76 -10.42 7.35
N GLU A 119 -4.50 -9.46 7.90
CA GLU A 119 -4.06 -8.06 7.97
C GLU A 119 -2.84 -7.88 8.86
N HIS A 120 -2.86 -8.43 10.08
CA HIS A 120 -1.78 -8.19 11.03
C HIS A 120 -0.53 -9.03 10.76
N LYS A 121 -0.64 -10.20 10.12
CA LYS A 121 0.51 -11.04 9.80
C LYS A 121 0.90 -10.92 8.32
N LEU A 122 0.03 -11.33 7.40
CA LEU A 122 0.39 -11.42 5.98
C LEU A 122 0.56 -10.04 5.34
N ALA A 123 -0.32 -9.07 5.61
CA ALA A 123 -0.18 -7.72 5.06
C ALA A 123 1.03 -7.00 5.67
N THR A 124 1.28 -7.16 6.96
CA THR A 124 2.50 -6.67 7.62
C THR A 124 3.77 -7.25 6.99
N THR A 125 3.82 -8.57 6.76
CA THR A 125 4.95 -9.21 6.06
C THR A 125 5.11 -8.70 4.63
N THR A 126 3.99 -8.48 3.92
CA THR A 126 4.02 -7.88 2.58
C THR A 126 4.64 -6.48 2.62
N ALA A 127 4.15 -5.62 3.51
CA ALA A 127 4.64 -4.25 3.67
C ALA A 127 6.13 -4.22 4.02
N TRP A 128 6.57 -5.12 4.91
CA TRP A 128 7.98 -5.25 5.32
C TRP A 128 8.90 -5.54 4.14
N TYR A 129 8.67 -6.63 3.42
CA TYR A 129 9.56 -7.03 2.31
C TYR A 129 9.42 -6.15 1.07
N GLN A 130 8.26 -5.53 0.87
CA GLN A 130 8.02 -4.67 -0.28
C GLN A 130 8.62 -3.27 -0.10
N TRP A 131 8.47 -2.66 1.08
CA TRP A 131 8.80 -1.25 1.31
C TRP A 131 9.90 -1.04 2.34
N ILE A 132 9.93 -1.81 3.42
CA ILE A 132 10.83 -1.56 4.56
C ILE A 132 12.22 -2.10 4.26
N ASP A 133 12.33 -3.35 3.80
CA ASP A 133 13.58 -3.98 3.39
C ASP A 133 14.22 -3.19 2.23
N LYS A 134 15.38 -2.58 2.51
CA LYS A 134 16.10 -1.69 1.60
C LYS A 134 16.56 -2.42 0.34
N ASP A 135 17.06 -3.64 0.48
CA ASP A 135 17.66 -4.38 -0.63
C ASP A 135 16.60 -4.85 -1.60
N ARG A 136 15.49 -5.37 -1.07
CA ARG A 136 14.35 -5.84 -1.86
C ARG A 136 13.64 -4.69 -2.54
N PHE A 137 13.47 -3.58 -1.82
CA PHE A 137 12.91 -2.37 -2.38
C PHE A 137 13.75 -1.88 -3.58
N ALA A 138 15.07 -1.78 -3.41
CA ALA A 138 15.96 -1.25 -4.45
C ALA A 138 16.03 -2.16 -5.69
N LYS A 139 16.01 -3.49 -5.50
CA LYS A 139 16.12 -4.51 -6.55
C LYS A 139 14.80 -4.79 -7.27
N HIS A 140 13.66 -4.75 -6.57
CA HIS A 140 12.38 -5.22 -7.11
C HIS A 140 11.30 -4.13 -7.08
N THR A 141 10.90 -3.65 -5.90
CA THR A 141 9.74 -2.77 -5.73
C THR A 141 9.90 -1.46 -6.49
N ARG A 142 11.02 -0.76 -6.30
CA ARG A 142 11.30 0.50 -6.99
C ARG A 142 11.26 0.35 -8.50
N LEU A 143 11.80 -0.74 -9.03
CA LEU A 143 11.80 -0.99 -10.47
C LEU A 143 10.40 -1.26 -11.01
N ALA A 144 9.58 -2.00 -10.27
CA ALA A 144 8.21 -2.31 -10.68
C ALA A 144 7.30 -1.07 -10.68
N TYR A 145 7.30 -0.32 -9.58
CA TYR A 145 6.51 0.89 -9.42
C TYR A 145 7.06 2.07 -10.26
N GLY A 146 8.37 2.14 -10.45
CA GLY A 146 9.03 3.18 -11.25
C GLY A 146 8.97 2.96 -12.76
N ALA A 147 8.63 1.74 -13.23
CA ALA A 147 8.67 1.40 -14.67
C ALA A 147 7.73 2.23 -15.55
N ALA A 148 6.70 2.84 -14.97
CA ALA A 148 5.74 3.66 -15.68
C ALA A 148 6.23 5.09 -15.96
N PHE A 149 7.37 5.50 -15.38
CA PHE A 149 7.85 6.87 -15.43
C PHE A 149 9.24 6.98 -16.07
N PRO A 150 9.56 8.08 -16.76
CA PRO A 150 10.93 8.37 -17.18
C PRO A 150 11.82 8.72 -15.98
N ALA A 151 13.13 8.55 -16.13
CA ALA A 151 14.06 9.09 -15.14
C ALA A 151 13.99 10.63 -15.15
N PRO A 152 14.03 11.31 -13.97
CA PRO A 152 14.30 10.75 -12.64
C PRO A 152 13.05 10.41 -11.81
N LEU A 153 11.84 10.65 -12.31
CA LEU A 153 10.57 10.35 -11.61
C LEU A 153 10.45 8.87 -11.21
N SER A 154 10.96 7.95 -12.04
CA SER A 154 11.02 6.51 -11.75
C SER A 154 11.80 6.15 -10.48
N HIS A 155 12.64 7.06 -9.97
CA HIS A 155 13.35 6.89 -8.70
C HIS A 155 12.69 7.71 -7.58
N VAL A 156 12.29 8.94 -7.86
CA VAL A 156 11.75 9.88 -6.86
C VAL A 156 10.41 9.40 -6.31
N LEU A 157 9.46 9.01 -7.19
CA LEU A 157 8.12 8.62 -6.74
C LEU A 157 8.13 7.38 -5.83
N PRO A 158 8.77 6.25 -6.20
CA PRO A 158 8.81 5.10 -5.30
C PRO A 158 9.56 5.39 -4.00
N TRP A 159 10.59 6.25 -4.03
CA TRP A 159 11.31 6.63 -2.81
C TRP A 159 10.43 7.44 -1.84
N MET A 160 9.62 8.35 -2.37
CA MET A 160 8.66 9.12 -1.59
C MET A 160 7.55 8.22 -1.01
N TRP A 161 7.00 7.28 -1.79
CA TRP A 161 6.04 6.28 -1.28
C TRP A 161 6.67 5.37 -0.23
N ARG A 162 7.95 5.00 -0.38
CA ARG A 162 8.66 4.27 0.68
C ARG A 162 8.76 5.08 1.97
N ARG A 163 8.97 6.39 1.88
CA ARG A 163 9.06 7.27 3.06
C ARG A 163 7.74 7.34 3.82
N THR A 164 6.60 7.37 3.12
CA THR A 164 5.27 7.31 3.79
C THR A 164 5.04 5.97 4.47
N GLN A 165 5.43 4.87 3.83
CA GLN A 165 5.36 3.52 4.41
C GLN A 165 6.24 3.38 5.67
N LEU A 166 7.46 3.92 5.64
CA LEU A 166 8.36 3.91 6.79
C LEU A 166 7.85 4.75 7.96
N ALA A 167 7.16 5.86 7.69
CA ALA A 167 6.58 6.69 8.74
C ALA A 167 5.47 5.95 9.50
N GLY A 168 4.65 5.15 8.81
CA GLY A 168 3.65 4.29 9.44
C GLY A 168 4.23 3.02 10.09
N ALA A 169 5.42 2.59 9.65
CA ALA A 169 6.07 1.38 10.14
C ALA A 169 6.88 1.56 11.43
N SER A 170 6.94 2.77 12.03
CA SER A 170 7.72 3.03 13.25
C SER A 170 7.31 2.19 14.46
N ALA A 171 6.18 1.49 14.41
CA ALA A 171 5.72 0.53 15.40
C ALA A 171 5.76 -0.95 14.96
N VAL A 172 6.09 -1.23 13.69
CA VAL A 172 6.07 -2.58 13.11
C VAL A 172 7.44 -3.24 13.30
N GLU A 173 7.41 -4.43 13.88
CA GLU A 173 8.55 -5.28 14.28
C GLU A 173 9.80 -5.06 13.41
N SER A 174 10.78 -4.35 13.98
CA SER A 174 12.03 -3.94 13.31
C SER A 174 12.98 -5.10 12.98
N ASN A 175 12.54 -6.35 13.15
CA ASN A 175 13.35 -7.54 13.03
C ASN A 175 12.76 -8.52 12.01
N ASP A 176 13.53 -8.82 10.97
CA ASP A 176 13.19 -9.81 9.94
C ASP A 176 12.83 -11.17 10.54
N ASP A 177 13.53 -11.61 11.59
CA ASP A 177 13.26 -12.91 12.23
C ASP A 177 11.85 -12.97 12.82
N ARG A 178 11.40 -11.88 13.47
CA ARG A 178 10.04 -11.81 14.03
C ARG A 178 8.97 -11.83 12.95
N VAL A 179 9.21 -11.11 11.84
CA VAL A 179 8.32 -11.14 10.67
C VAL A 179 8.24 -12.55 10.08
N ARG A 180 9.36 -13.28 10.03
CA ARG A 180 9.41 -14.66 9.53
C ARG A 180 8.70 -15.65 10.44
N ASP A 181 8.89 -15.53 11.75
CA ASP A 181 8.22 -16.40 12.72
C ASP A 181 6.72 -16.14 12.76
N GLY A 182 6.31 -14.87 12.78
CA GLY A 182 4.91 -14.48 12.66
C GLY A 182 4.26 -14.97 11.35
N LEU A 183 5.00 -14.99 10.24
CA LEU A 183 4.53 -15.55 8.97
C LEU A 183 4.37 -17.07 9.04
N ARG A 184 5.33 -17.80 9.63
CA ARG A 184 5.26 -19.25 9.81
C ARG A 184 4.04 -19.65 10.65
N ASP A 185 3.82 -18.95 11.76
CA ASP A 185 2.68 -19.20 12.64
C ASP A 185 1.34 -18.94 11.92
N ALA A 186 1.27 -17.86 11.15
CA ALA A 186 0.08 -17.55 10.36
C ALA A 186 -0.17 -18.62 9.28
N TYR A 187 0.85 -19.04 8.54
CA TYR A 187 0.73 -20.10 7.55
C TYR A 187 0.35 -21.44 8.16
N ALA A 188 0.92 -21.80 9.31
CA ALA A 188 0.55 -23.02 10.03
C ALA A 188 -0.92 -22.98 10.46
N SER A 189 -1.38 -21.86 11.00
CA SER A 189 -2.77 -21.66 11.43
C SER A 189 -3.77 -21.74 10.26
N LEU A 190 -3.44 -21.10 9.13
CA LEU A 190 -4.24 -21.13 7.91
C LEU A 190 -4.27 -22.53 7.29
N ALA A 191 -3.12 -23.22 7.22
CA ALA A 191 -3.04 -24.58 6.71
C ALA A 191 -3.84 -25.56 7.58
N ALA A 192 -3.78 -25.42 8.91
CA ALA A 192 -4.58 -26.22 9.83
C ALA A 192 -6.09 -25.98 9.64
N LYS A 193 -6.52 -24.73 9.43
CA LYS A 193 -7.92 -24.40 9.16
C LYS A 193 -8.41 -24.97 7.83
N LEU A 194 -7.61 -24.89 6.78
CA LEU A 194 -7.93 -25.48 5.49
C LEU A 194 -8.06 -27.01 5.58
N ALA A 195 -7.15 -27.65 6.34
CA ALA A 195 -7.19 -29.08 6.56
C ALA A 195 -8.43 -29.52 7.36
N SER A 196 -8.85 -28.76 8.38
CA SER A 196 -10.02 -29.10 9.20
C SER A 196 -11.35 -28.88 8.48
N THR A 197 -11.41 -27.90 7.58
CA THR A 197 -12.63 -27.54 6.87
C THR A 197 -12.95 -28.53 5.74
N GLY A 198 -11.94 -29.05 5.06
CA GLY A 198 -12.10 -30.03 3.97
C GLY A 198 -12.78 -29.49 2.69
N GLY A 199 -13.09 -28.20 2.65
CA GLY A 199 -13.69 -27.48 1.52
C GLY A 199 -12.66 -26.71 0.67
N PRO A 200 -13.07 -26.21 -0.51
CA PRO A 200 -12.21 -25.40 -1.37
C PRO A 200 -11.91 -24.00 -0.82
N TYR A 201 -12.68 -23.53 0.16
CA TYR A 201 -12.58 -22.21 0.78
C TYR A 201 -12.27 -22.30 2.28
N LEU A 202 -11.76 -21.22 2.87
CA LEU A 202 -11.27 -21.21 4.24
C LEU A 202 -12.34 -21.57 5.28
N LEU A 203 -13.59 -21.12 5.06
CA LEU A 203 -14.71 -21.32 5.98
C LEU A 203 -15.74 -22.36 5.49
N GLY A 204 -15.48 -23.07 4.38
CA GLY A 204 -16.35 -24.16 3.96
C GLY A 204 -16.42 -24.37 2.45
N ALA A 205 -17.64 -24.64 1.99
CA ALA A 205 -17.92 -24.96 0.59
C ALA A 205 -18.16 -23.72 -0.29
N LYS A 206 -18.55 -22.58 0.30
CA LYS A 206 -18.85 -21.34 -0.41
C LYS A 206 -17.75 -20.31 -0.18
N PRO A 207 -17.45 -19.45 -1.17
CA PRO A 207 -16.46 -18.40 -1.01
C PRO A 207 -16.97 -17.31 -0.06
N THR A 208 -16.04 -16.70 0.66
CA THR A 208 -16.28 -15.60 1.59
C THR A 208 -15.37 -14.41 1.28
N SER A 209 -15.61 -13.25 1.90
CA SER A 209 -14.75 -12.07 1.75
C SER A 209 -13.32 -12.33 2.23
N VAL A 210 -13.13 -13.17 3.26
CA VAL A 210 -11.80 -13.54 3.73
C VAL A 210 -11.03 -14.37 2.71
N ASP A 211 -11.71 -15.17 1.88
CA ASP A 211 -11.04 -15.89 0.78
C ASP A 211 -10.46 -14.94 -0.26
N ALA A 212 -11.17 -13.85 -0.58
CA ALA A 212 -10.67 -12.84 -1.51
C ALA A 212 -9.38 -12.19 -0.98
N LEU A 213 -9.39 -11.86 0.31
CA LEU A 213 -8.26 -11.24 1.00
C LEU A 213 -7.08 -12.22 1.14
N LEU A 214 -7.34 -13.43 1.60
CA LEU A 214 -6.34 -14.47 1.81
C LEU A 214 -5.66 -14.85 0.49
N PHE A 215 -6.46 -15.09 -0.56
CA PHE A 215 -5.93 -15.37 -1.89
C PHE A 215 -4.99 -14.27 -2.37
N ALA A 216 -5.39 -13.00 -2.21
CA ALA A 216 -4.61 -11.87 -2.69
C ALA A 216 -3.20 -11.83 -2.07
N HIS A 217 -3.09 -11.96 -0.74
CA HIS A 217 -1.78 -11.98 -0.08
C HIS A 217 -0.99 -13.25 -0.39
N LEU A 218 -1.62 -14.43 -0.37
CA LEU A 218 -0.91 -15.68 -0.66
C LEU A 218 -0.40 -15.72 -2.11
N ALA A 219 -1.21 -15.31 -3.09
CA ALA A 219 -0.79 -15.20 -4.48
C ALA A 219 0.35 -14.18 -4.65
N TYR A 220 0.29 -13.05 -3.93
CA TYR A 220 1.36 -12.06 -3.92
C TYR A 220 2.66 -12.64 -3.33
N HIS A 221 2.58 -13.30 -2.18
CA HIS A 221 3.70 -13.99 -1.53
C HIS A 221 4.31 -15.07 -2.44
N ALA A 222 3.45 -15.76 -3.18
CA ALA A 222 3.84 -16.81 -4.11
C ALA A 222 4.57 -16.31 -5.36
N ARG A 223 4.30 -15.10 -5.85
CA ARG A 223 4.75 -14.62 -7.19
C ARG A 223 5.66 -13.42 -7.15
N ALA A 224 5.40 -12.43 -6.29
CA ALA A 224 6.14 -11.16 -6.28
C ALA A 224 7.63 -11.37 -5.96
N PRO A 225 8.57 -10.89 -6.78
CA PRO A 225 10.01 -11.09 -6.57
C PRO A 225 10.54 -10.58 -5.22
N CYS A 226 9.91 -9.58 -4.62
CA CYS A 226 10.25 -9.11 -3.28
C CYS A 226 9.87 -10.11 -2.17
N MET A 227 9.05 -11.12 -2.47
CA MET A 227 8.52 -12.10 -1.51
C MET A 227 9.21 -13.47 -1.60
N ASP A 228 10.44 -13.55 -2.08
CA ASP A 228 11.25 -14.78 -2.09
C ASP A 228 11.35 -15.49 -0.72
N VAL A 229 11.47 -14.75 0.40
CA VAL A 229 11.51 -15.32 1.77
C VAL A 229 10.16 -15.94 2.11
N ALA A 230 9.08 -15.17 1.94
CA ALA A 230 7.72 -15.63 2.20
C ALA A 230 7.35 -16.83 1.31
N ARG A 231 7.81 -16.84 0.05
CA ARG A 231 7.66 -17.96 -0.89
C ARG A 231 8.47 -19.17 -0.46
N GLY A 232 9.69 -18.96 0.03
CA GLY A 232 10.53 -20.02 0.59
C GLY A 232 9.83 -20.73 1.74
N ILE A 233 9.30 -19.96 2.69
CA ILE A 233 8.53 -20.49 3.83
C ILE A 233 7.23 -21.16 3.36
N MET A 234 6.52 -20.58 2.38
CA MET A 234 5.26 -21.15 1.87
C MET A 234 5.43 -22.56 1.27
N LYS A 235 6.63 -22.93 0.79
CA LYS A 235 6.91 -24.28 0.26
C LYS A 235 6.73 -25.38 1.31
N ASP A 236 6.89 -25.06 2.59
CA ASP A 236 6.67 -25.99 3.70
C ASP A 236 5.17 -26.25 3.95
N PHE A 237 4.28 -25.47 3.32
CA PHE A 237 2.83 -25.51 3.49
C PHE A 237 2.10 -25.80 2.17
N PRO A 238 2.15 -27.04 1.64
CA PRO A 238 1.56 -27.40 0.35
C PRO A 238 0.03 -27.22 0.30
N ALA A 239 -0.66 -27.24 1.45
CA ALA A 239 -2.09 -26.95 1.52
C ALA A 239 -2.42 -25.52 1.06
N LEU A 240 -1.58 -24.54 1.41
CA LEU A 240 -1.77 -23.14 0.99
C LEU A 240 -1.55 -22.97 -0.51
N ILE A 241 -0.56 -23.68 -1.07
CA ILE A 241 -0.29 -23.66 -2.50
C ILE A 241 -1.49 -24.20 -3.29
N LYS A 242 -2.03 -25.35 -2.86
CA LYS A 242 -3.24 -25.94 -3.46
C LYS A 242 -4.45 -25.01 -3.34
N TYR A 243 -4.59 -24.33 -2.21
CA TYR A 243 -5.65 -23.34 -1.99
C TYR A 243 -5.54 -22.17 -2.99
N VAL A 244 -4.35 -21.58 -3.15
CA VAL A 244 -4.12 -20.49 -4.12
C VAL A 244 -4.49 -20.95 -5.54
N GLU A 245 -4.05 -22.14 -5.94
CA GLU A 245 -4.36 -22.70 -7.26
C GLU A 245 -5.87 -22.97 -7.45
N ALA A 246 -6.57 -23.42 -6.41
CA ALA A 246 -8.00 -23.67 -6.45
C ALA A 246 -8.81 -22.38 -6.59
N VAL A 247 -8.51 -21.37 -5.75
CA VAL A 247 -9.20 -20.08 -5.81
C VAL A 247 -8.92 -19.37 -7.12
N GLU A 248 -7.68 -19.38 -7.61
CA GLU A 248 -7.36 -18.78 -8.91
C GLU A 248 -8.11 -19.46 -10.05
N ARG A 249 -8.17 -20.80 -10.09
CA ARG A 249 -8.92 -21.50 -11.14
C ARG A 249 -10.39 -21.09 -11.18
N SER A 250 -10.97 -20.78 -10.01
CA SER A 250 -12.36 -20.32 -9.90
C SER A 250 -12.56 -18.84 -10.26
N THR A 251 -11.54 -18.00 -10.09
CA THR A 251 -11.66 -16.54 -10.22
C THR A 251 -10.98 -15.98 -11.46
N PHE A 252 -9.85 -16.53 -11.92
CA PHE A 252 -9.08 -16.10 -13.08
C PHE A 252 -8.95 -17.25 -14.11
N PRO A 253 -10.04 -17.71 -14.73
CA PRO A 253 -9.97 -18.77 -15.73
C PRO A 253 -9.12 -18.32 -16.93
N THR A 254 -8.27 -19.22 -17.43
CA THR A 254 -7.47 -18.97 -18.63
C THR A 254 -8.36 -18.90 -19.86
N PRO A 255 -8.00 -18.11 -20.90
CA PRO A 255 -8.83 -17.92 -22.09
C PRO A 255 -9.22 -19.20 -22.85
N ASP A 256 -8.51 -20.33 -22.65
CA ASP A 256 -8.69 -21.56 -23.45
C ASP A 256 -9.72 -22.56 -22.90
N GLY A 257 -10.47 -22.23 -21.84
CA GLY A 257 -11.51 -23.10 -21.27
C GLY A 257 -12.81 -22.36 -20.99
N GLY A 258 -13.80 -22.52 -21.85
CA GLY A 258 -15.00 -21.67 -21.91
C GLY A 258 -15.85 -21.60 -20.64
N ASN A 259 -15.88 -20.42 -20.01
CA ASN A 259 -17.09 -19.63 -19.73
C ASN A 259 -16.66 -18.22 -19.26
N PRO A 260 -17.23 -17.11 -19.75
CA PRO A 260 -16.70 -15.78 -19.47
C PRO A 260 -17.30 -15.21 -18.18
N GLY A 261 -16.54 -15.30 -17.09
CA GLY A 261 -16.53 -14.21 -16.12
C GLY A 261 -15.91 -12.98 -16.79
N ARG A 262 -16.71 -12.29 -17.62
CA ARG A 262 -16.25 -11.19 -18.49
C ARG A 262 -16.02 -9.93 -17.65
N GLY A 263 -14.80 -9.81 -17.12
CA GLY A 263 -14.26 -8.64 -16.43
C GLY A 263 -12.75 -8.78 -16.28
N GLY A 264 -11.99 -8.19 -17.22
CA GLY A 264 -10.52 -8.12 -17.21
C GLY A 264 -9.81 -9.35 -17.80
N SER A 265 -8.77 -9.10 -18.61
CA SER A 265 -7.89 -10.15 -19.13
C SER A 265 -7.21 -10.89 -17.96
N ALA A 266 -7.40 -12.22 -17.90
CA ALA A 266 -6.71 -13.08 -16.94
C ALA A 266 -5.19 -13.11 -17.26
N PRO A 267 -4.30 -13.02 -16.25
CA PRO A 267 -2.92 -13.46 -16.42
C PRO A 267 -2.89 -14.97 -16.73
N GLY A 268 -1.87 -15.42 -17.48
CA GLY A 268 -1.75 -16.82 -17.91
C GLY A 268 -1.78 -17.80 -16.73
N ALA A 269 -2.34 -19.00 -16.97
CA ALA A 269 -2.49 -20.04 -15.96
C ALA A 269 -1.17 -20.32 -15.22
N LEU A 270 -1.27 -20.51 -13.90
CA LEU A 270 -0.18 -21.04 -13.09
C LEU A 270 0.33 -22.35 -13.68
N ASP A 271 1.59 -22.35 -14.11
CA ASP A 271 2.34 -23.58 -14.30
C ASP A 271 2.85 -24.05 -12.93
N SER A 272 2.56 -25.30 -12.56
CA SER A 272 3.01 -25.92 -11.31
C SER A 272 4.54 -26.00 -11.21
N SER A 273 5.25 -25.87 -12.33
CA SER A 273 6.72 -25.74 -12.38
C SER A 273 7.23 -24.36 -11.91
N SER A 274 6.41 -23.31 -12.03
CA SER A 274 6.80 -21.92 -11.73
C SER A 274 7.05 -21.67 -10.23
N TRP A 275 6.52 -22.52 -9.35
CA TRP A 275 6.79 -22.50 -7.91
C TRP A 275 8.24 -22.83 -7.55
N ARG A 276 8.95 -23.55 -8.44
CA ARG A 276 10.30 -24.06 -8.17
C ARG A 276 11.39 -23.12 -8.67
N GLU A 277 11.10 -22.26 -9.64
CA GLU A 277 12.10 -21.39 -10.27
C GLU A 277 11.89 -19.90 -9.89
N PRO A 278 12.96 -19.15 -9.56
CA PRO A 278 12.84 -17.72 -9.35
C PRO A 278 12.45 -17.03 -10.68
N PRO A 279 11.52 -16.04 -10.68
CA PRO A 279 11.08 -15.32 -11.89
C PRO A 279 12.17 -14.55 -12.65
N SER A 280 13.43 -14.61 -12.20
CA SER A 280 14.59 -13.98 -12.84
C SER A 280 15.30 -14.86 -13.88
N ALA A 281 14.94 -16.16 -14.01
CA ALA A 281 15.66 -17.09 -14.88
C ALA A 281 15.55 -16.77 -16.39
N ASN A 282 14.59 -15.94 -16.80
CA ASN A 282 14.35 -15.57 -18.20
C ASN A 282 14.64 -14.10 -18.55
N VAL A 283 15.61 -13.46 -17.88
CA VAL A 283 16.16 -12.17 -18.37
C VAL A 283 17.39 -12.43 -19.24
N ARG A 284 17.19 -13.04 -20.41
CA ARG A 284 18.21 -13.03 -21.46
C ARG A 284 18.16 -11.67 -22.18
N GLY A 285 19.14 -10.83 -21.88
CA GLY A 285 19.52 -9.68 -22.72
C GLY A 285 18.89 -8.34 -22.36
N ARG A 286 19.36 -7.70 -21.26
CA ARG A 286 19.16 -6.26 -21.06
C ARG A 286 20.35 -5.47 -21.61
N ARG A 287 20.10 -4.66 -22.63
CA ARG A 287 20.95 -3.51 -23.01
C ARG A 287 20.68 -2.36 -22.05
N ASN A 288 21.72 -1.63 -21.65
CA ASN A 288 21.57 -0.37 -20.91
C ASN A 288 21.15 0.78 -21.86
N TRP A 289 20.76 1.92 -21.28
CA TRP A 289 20.27 3.12 -21.98
C TRP A 289 21.19 3.63 -23.11
N TRP A 290 22.48 3.27 -23.07
CA TRP A 290 23.50 3.65 -24.07
C TRP A 290 23.80 2.54 -25.09
N GLY A 291 23.05 1.44 -25.07
CA GLY A 291 23.13 0.36 -26.06
C GLY A 291 24.38 -0.53 -25.98
N ARG A 292 25.24 -0.39 -24.95
CA ARG A 292 26.50 -1.14 -24.83
C ARG A 292 26.31 -2.43 -24.03
N ARG A 293 26.88 -3.53 -24.55
CA ARG A 293 26.98 -4.84 -23.89
C ARG A 293 28.16 -4.79 -22.92
N GLU A 294 27.95 -5.15 -21.65
CA GLU A 294 29.02 -5.20 -20.65
C GLU A 294 29.98 -6.35 -20.97
N SER A 295 31.24 -6.02 -21.21
CA SER A 295 32.40 -6.89 -21.09
C SER A 295 33.39 -6.18 -20.17
N GLY A 296 33.89 -6.90 -19.17
CA GLY A 296 34.73 -6.36 -18.11
C GLY A 296 36.17 -6.04 -18.51
N PHE A 297 36.80 -5.31 -17.57
CA PHE A 297 38.23 -5.07 -17.32
C PHE A 297 39.03 -4.07 -18.17
N GLY A 298 39.56 -3.06 -17.44
CA GLY A 298 40.93 -2.56 -17.57
C GLY A 298 41.17 -1.38 -18.52
N GLY A 299 41.62 -0.25 -17.97
CA GLY A 299 42.27 0.80 -18.75
C GLY A 299 42.30 2.15 -18.05
N ASP A 300 43.33 2.38 -17.24
CA ASP A 300 43.71 3.70 -16.74
C ASP A 300 44.04 4.63 -17.93
N GLY A 301 43.39 5.78 -17.99
CA GLY A 301 43.59 6.79 -19.04
C GLY A 301 43.53 8.19 -18.45
N GLU A 302 44.66 8.91 -18.53
CA GLU A 302 44.85 10.29 -18.08
C GLU A 302 43.75 11.24 -18.56
N GLU A 303 43.20 12.05 -17.64
CA GLU A 303 42.17 13.05 -17.93
C GLU A 303 42.77 14.25 -18.69
N LYS A 304 42.32 14.46 -19.94
CA LYS A 304 42.63 15.67 -20.72
C LYS A 304 41.71 16.83 -20.30
N PRO A 305 42.22 18.09 -20.24
CA PRO A 305 41.41 19.22 -19.82
C PRO A 305 40.27 19.53 -20.80
N LEU A 306 39.07 19.69 -20.25
CA LEU A 306 37.81 19.81 -20.97
C LEU A 306 37.77 21.00 -21.92
N SER A 307 37.39 20.74 -23.18
CA SER A 307 37.23 21.73 -24.24
C SER A 307 36.13 22.76 -23.94
N ALA A 308 36.27 24.00 -24.40
CA ALA A 308 35.31 25.09 -24.17
C ALA A 308 33.87 24.76 -24.65
N LYS A 309 33.73 23.94 -25.70
CA LYS A 309 32.43 23.45 -26.18
C LYS A 309 31.75 22.52 -25.16
N GLU A 310 32.54 21.72 -24.45
CA GLU A 310 32.08 20.77 -23.44
C GLU A 310 31.69 21.47 -22.14
N ARG A 311 32.39 22.55 -21.77
CA ARG A 311 31.98 23.47 -20.68
C ARG A 311 30.63 24.15 -20.98
N ARG A 312 30.38 24.56 -22.23
CA ARG A 312 29.10 25.15 -22.66
C ARG A 312 27.97 24.12 -22.67
N PHE A 313 28.26 22.88 -23.10
CA PHE A 313 27.31 21.77 -23.02
C PHE A 313 26.95 21.43 -21.57
N ARG A 314 27.93 21.35 -20.65
CA ARG A 314 27.67 21.13 -19.21
C ARG A 314 26.85 22.26 -18.58
N ARG A 315 27.05 23.53 -18.98
CA ARG A 315 26.18 24.63 -18.52
C ARG A 315 24.74 24.46 -19.01
N ARG A 316 24.50 24.10 -20.27
CA ARG A 316 23.15 23.81 -20.78
C ARG A 316 22.54 22.54 -20.18
N SER A 317 23.35 21.54 -19.88
CA SER A 317 22.93 20.32 -19.19
C SER A 317 22.52 20.60 -17.74
N ARG A 318 23.19 21.53 -17.04
CA ARG A 318 22.74 21.99 -15.72
C ARG A 318 21.40 22.71 -15.79
N TRP A 319 21.17 23.52 -16.83
CA TRP A 319 19.86 24.14 -17.07
C TRP A 319 18.79 23.10 -17.43
N SER A 320 19.09 22.07 -18.22
CA SER A 320 18.12 21.01 -18.49
C SER A 320 17.79 20.18 -17.26
N VAL A 321 18.78 19.95 -16.36
CA VAL A 321 18.55 19.33 -15.06
C VAL A 321 17.68 20.22 -14.17
N LEU A 322 17.96 21.53 -14.12
CA LEU A 322 17.13 22.47 -13.35
C LEU A 322 15.70 22.56 -13.89
N VAL A 323 15.50 22.57 -15.21
CA VAL A 323 14.17 22.52 -15.83
C VAL A 323 13.47 21.20 -15.52
N ALA A 324 14.18 20.07 -15.58
CA ALA A 324 13.62 18.78 -15.21
C ALA A 324 13.22 18.73 -13.72
N VAL A 325 14.07 19.24 -12.83
CA VAL A 325 13.78 19.36 -11.39
C VAL A 325 12.59 20.29 -11.16
N GLY A 326 12.54 21.43 -11.85
CA GLY A 326 11.43 22.38 -11.80
C GLY A 326 10.11 21.74 -12.26
N ALA A 327 10.11 21.05 -13.40
CA ALA A 327 8.93 20.35 -13.89
C ALA A 327 8.45 19.23 -12.94
N ILE A 328 9.39 18.54 -12.28
CA ILE A 328 9.06 17.54 -11.25
C ILE A 328 8.48 18.22 -10.02
N ALA A 329 9.07 19.32 -9.55
CA ALA A 329 8.52 20.09 -8.45
C ALA A 329 7.10 20.56 -8.78
N THR A 330 6.89 21.16 -9.96
CA THR A 330 5.57 21.56 -10.44
C THR A 330 4.60 20.39 -10.51
N TYR A 331 5.00 19.21 -10.98
CA TYR A 331 4.14 18.02 -10.98
C TYR A 331 3.80 17.53 -9.57
N LEU A 332 4.75 17.58 -8.64
CA LEU A 332 4.53 17.20 -7.24
C LEU A 332 3.59 18.19 -6.52
N PHE A 333 3.68 19.48 -6.83
CA PHE A 333 2.80 20.51 -6.27
C PHE A 333 1.42 20.55 -6.94
N ALA A 334 1.33 20.36 -8.27
CA ALA A 334 0.07 20.37 -9.00
C ALA A 334 -0.76 19.08 -8.84
N GLY A 335 -0.13 17.97 -8.45
CA GLY A 335 -0.81 16.70 -8.20
C GLY A 335 -1.21 16.45 -6.74
N ASP A 336 -1.25 17.47 -5.89
CA ASP A 336 -1.50 17.38 -4.43
C ASP A 336 -0.65 16.31 -3.72
N VAL A 337 0.57 16.10 -4.22
CA VAL A 337 1.48 15.08 -3.69
C VAL A 337 2.19 15.57 -2.43
N VAL A 338 2.38 16.88 -2.30
CA VAL A 338 3.03 17.54 -1.15
C VAL A 338 2.19 18.73 -0.71
N THR A 339 1.47 18.58 0.41
CA THR A 339 0.83 19.70 1.13
C THR A 339 1.79 20.21 2.20
N ILE A 340 2.30 21.42 2.02
CA ILE A 340 3.01 22.14 3.09
C ILE A 340 1.93 22.91 3.83
N ALA A 341 1.63 22.52 5.08
CA ALA A 341 0.89 23.38 5.98
C ALA A 341 1.79 24.60 6.27
N MET A 342 1.48 25.73 5.65
CA MET A 342 2.04 27.01 6.09
C MET A 342 1.20 27.46 7.28
N GLU A 343 1.69 27.15 8.48
CA GLU A 343 1.21 27.74 9.71
C GLU A 343 1.51 29.24 9.66
N GLY A 344 0.48 30.04 9.89
CA GLY A 344 0.39 31.44 9.51
C GLY A 344 1.49 32.31 10.09
N ILE A 345 2.07 33.14 9.22
CA ILE A 345 2.70 34.39 9.65
C ILE A 345 1.54 35.33 9.97
N GLU A 346 1.31 35.60 11.26
CA GLU A 346 0.40 36.65 11.72
C GLU A 346 0.80 37.97 11.05
N GLN A 347 -0.03 38.41 10.11
CA GLN A 347 -0.05 39.79 9.63
C GLN A 347 -0.78 40.61 10.67
N GLY A 348 -0.07 41.59 11.23
CA GLY A 348 -0.63 42.53 12.19
C GLY A 348 -1.77 43.34 11.58
N ASP A 349 -2.88 43.39 12.30
CA ASP A 349 -3.99 44.30 12.02
C ASP A 349 -3.80 45.59 12.80
N GLU A 350 -3.77 46.71 12.08
CA GLU A 350 -3.90 48.07 12.63
C GLU A 350 -5.34 48.29 13.16
N PRO A 351 -5.51 49.12 14.22
CA PRO A 351 -6.79 49.30 14.87
C PRO A 351 -7.71 50.28 14.12
N SER A 352 -9.01 49.98 14.09
CA SER A 352 -10.08 50.87 13.62
C SER A 352 -10.91 51.37 14.82
N PRO A 353 -11.48 52.60 14.78
CA PRO A 353 -11.81 53.38 15.98
C PRO A 353 -13.31 53.40 16.35
N GLY A 354 -13.59 53.79 17.60
CA GLY A 354 -14.91 54.11 18.17
C GLY A 354 -15.50 52.98 19.01
N ASP A 355 -16.13 53.19 20.17
CA ASP A 355 -16.57 54.40 20.86
C ASP A 355 -16.66 54.11 22.37
N ASP A 356 -16.79 55.21 23.11
CA ASP A 356 -16.88 55.45 24.56
C ASP A 356 -17.86 54.55 25.36
N ASP A 357 -17.57 54.37 26.66
CA ASP A 357 -18.53 54.47 27.78
C ASP A 357 -17.78 54.30 29.14
N ASP A 358 -17.46 55.46 29.73
CA ASP A 358 -17.77 55.91 31.10
C ASP A 358 -17.67 55.00 32.36
N ASP A 359 -17.04 55.64 33.37
CA ASP A 359 -17.37 55.73 34.79
C ASP A 359 -16.82 54.73 35.84
N ASP A 360 -15.96 55.34 36.67
CA ASP A 360 -16.07 55.49 38.13
C ASP A 360 -15.46 54.45 39.11
N ASP A 361 -14.45 54.98 39.81
CA ASP A 361 -14.36 55.14 41.27
C ASP A 361 -13.57 54.14 42.16
N ASP A 362 -12.67 54.80 42.90
CA ASP A 362 -12.30 54.67 44.32
C ASP A 362 -11.33 53.57 44.79
N ASP A 363 -10.10 54.03 45.03
CA ASP A 363 -9.42 54.12 46.34
C ASP A 363 -9.64 53.03 47.41
N ASP A 364 -8.52 52.52 47.95
CA ASP A 364 -8.12 52.72 49.36
C ASP A 364 -7.47 51.46 50.02
N ASP A 365 -6.16 51.61 50.25
CA ASP A 365 -5.29 51.25 51.38
C ASP A 365 -5.52 50.03 52.31
N GLY A 366 -4.37 49.44 52.69
CA GLY A 366 -4.16 48.72 53.97
C GLY A 366 -3.27 47.47 53.84
N VAL A 367 -1.93 47.58 53.83
CA VAL A 367 -1.02 47.51 55.00
C VAL A 367 -1.23 46.23 55.84
N GLU A 368 -0.47 45.15 55.63
CA GLU A 368 0.86 44.80 56.19
C GLU A 368 0.74 43.67 57.26
N PRO A 369 1.80 43.12 57.90
CA PRO A 369 2.26 41.75 57.63
C PRO A 369 2.39 40.86 58.89
N ASN A 370 2.92 39.64 58.66
CA ASN A 370 3.62 38.73 59.59
C ASN A 370 2.84 38.10 60.76
N HIS A 371 2.87 36.77 60.83
CA HIS A 371 3.43 36.10 62.02
C HIS A 371 3.82 34.66 61.71
N ASP A 372 5.10 34.37 61.96
CA ASP A 372 5.65 33.04 62.21
C ASP A 372 4.97 32.41 63.44
N GLU A 373 4.84 31.08 63.45
CA GLU A 373 5.29 30.24 64.58
C GLU A 373 5.31 28.76 64.19
N ASP A 374 6.44 28.14 64.56
CA ASP A 374 6.79 26.75 64.44
C ASP A 374 5.87 25.83 65.26
N ASP A 375 5.78 24.55 64.89
CA ASP A 375 5.92 23.48 65.89
C ASP A 375 6.30 22.14 65.26
N ASP A 376 7.23 21.51 65.96
CA ASP A 376 7.98 20.29 65.71
C ASP A 376 7.17 19.02 66.09
N GLU A 377 7.67 17.86 65.65
CA GLU A 377 7.46 16.48 66.19
C GLU A 377 7.13 15.41 65.12
N GLY A 378 8.14 14.60 64.80
CA GLY A 378 8.24 13.26 65.40
C GLY A 378 7.75 12.01 64.63
N SER A 379 8.71 11.10 64.42
CA SER A 379 8.64 9.62 64.37
C SER A 379 8.41 8.87 63.04
N GLU A 380 9.53 8.29 62.57
CA GLU A 380 9.80 6.87 62.22
C GLU A 380 8.66 5.91 61.85
N GLU A 381 8.80 5.20 60.71
CA GLU A 381 9.11 3.74 60.63
C GLU A 381 9.06 3.26 59.16
N VAL A 382 10.19 2.79 58.60
CA VAL A 382 10.57 1.37 58.36
C VAL A 382 9.91 0.73 57.12
N LEU A 383 10.76 0.45 56.12
CA LEU A 383 10.53 -0.40 54.95
C LEU A 383 11.41 -1.66 55.07
N GLU A 384 10.78 -2.82 55.24
CA GLU A 384 11.22 -4.17 54.84
C GLU A 384 9.89 -4.93 54.57
N GLU A 385 9.65 -5.74 53.55
CA GLU A 385 10.43 -6.41 52.50
C GLU A 385 9.50 -6.65 51.29
#